data_AF-A0A660M8D6-F1
#
_entry.id   AF-A0A660M8D6-F1
#
_cell.length_a   1.000
_cell.length_b   1.000
_cell.length_c   1.000
_cell.angle_alpha   90.00
_cell.angle_beta   90.00
_cell.angle_gamma   90.00
#
_symmetry.space_group_name_H-M   'P 1'
#
loop_
_entity.id
_entity.type
_entity.pdbx_description
1 polymer ?
#
loop_
_entity_poly.entity_id
_entity_poly.type
_entity_poly.pdbx_seq_one_letter_code
_entity_poly.pdbx_strand_id
1 'polypeptide(L)'
;GADLSELIEKIAKMPEQELRKVILMGAESEKLAQKLISSGFERFINLGAKTNMQEVVKTAFKNAKSGDVVILSPAHASFDMFKSYIDRGEQFVENANLL
;
A
#
# COMPACT_ATOMS: atom_id res chain seq x y z
N GLY A 1 5.38 -4.88 15.76
CA GLY A 1 4.58 -4.85 14.52
C GLY A 1 4.05 -6.24 14.23
N ALA A 2 3.04 -6.37 13.38
CA ALA A 2 2.55 -7.67 12.93
C ALA A 2 3.64 -8.37 12.09
N ASP A 3 3.76 -9.70 12.20
CA ASP A 3 4.57 -10.47 11.27
C ASP A 3 3.84 -10.59 9.94
N LEU A 4 4.48 -10.13 8.86
CA LEU A 4 3.91 -10.09 7.51
C LEU A 4 4.60 -11.07 6.57
N SER A 5 5.42 -11.99 7.09
CA SER A 5 6.21 -12.90 6.26
C SER A 5 5.33 -13.80 5.39
N GLU A 6 4.24 -14.37 5.93
CA GLU A 6 3.28 -15.17 5.14
C GLU A 6 2.59 -14.35 4.04
N LEU A 7 2.22 -13.10 4.34
CA LEU A 7 1.61 -12.20 3.37
C LEU A 7 2.58 -11.88 2.23
N ILE A 8 3.85 -11.60 2.56
CA ILE A 8 4.89 -11.29 1.58
C ILE A 8 5.16 -12.50 0.68
N GLU A 9 5.22 -13.71 1.24
CA GLU A 9 5.34 -14.93 0.45
C GLU A 9 4.16 -15.14 -0.52
N LYS A 10 2.94 -14.83 -0.08
CA LYS A 10 1.74 -14.89 -0.93
C LYS A 10 1.83 -13.84 -2.05
N ILE A 11 2.13 -12.58 -1.72
CA ILE A 11 2.30 -11.48 -2.68
C ILE A 11 3.35 -11.83 -3.74
N ALA A 12 4.48 -12.38 -3.33
CA ALA A 12 5.58 -12.73 -4.23
C ALA A 12 5.19 -13.75 -5.30
N LYS A 13 4.24 -14.63 -4.99
CA LYS A 13 3.76 -15.68 -5.89
C LYS A 13 2.52 -15.28 -6.69
N MET A 14 1.91 -14.13 -6.40
CA MET A 14 0.69 -13.70 -7.10
C MET A 14 0.99 -13.28 -8.54
N PRO A 15 0.21 -13.77 -9.53
CA PRO A 15 0.33 -13.32 -10.91
C PRO A 15 -0.11 -11.86 -11.05
N GLU A 16 0.38 -11.16 -12.07
CA GLU A 16 0.05 -9.75 -12.32
C GLU A 16 -1.46 -9.51 -12.51
N GLN A 17 -2.19 -10.53 -12.97
CA GLN A 17 -3.63 -10.51 -13.18
C GLN A 17 -4.43 -10.43 -11.87
N GLU A 18 -3.88 -10.97 -10.78
CA GLU A 18 -4.50 -10.96 -9.45
C GLU A 18 -3.97 -9.80 -8.59
N LEU A 19 -2.66 -9.56 -8.67
CA LEU A 19 -2.00 -8.46 -7.97
C LEU A 19 -1.12 -7.67 -8.93
N ARG A 20 -1.68 -6.56 -9.42
CA ARG A 20 -0.99 -5.68 -10.35
C ARG A 20 0.16 -4.93 -9.70
N LYS A 21 -0.09 -4.30 -8.55
CA LYS A 21 0.90 -3.44 -7.90
C LYS A 21 0.64 -3.29 -6.40
N VAL A 22 1.71 -3.17 -5.64
CA VAL A 22 1.69 -2.82 -4.20
C VAL A 22 2.19 -1.40 -4.01
N ILE A 23 1.51 -0.59 -3.20
CA ILE A 23 1.98 0.75 -2.82
C ILE A 23 2.26 0.74 -1.31
N LEU A 24 3.50 1.09 -0.94
CA LEU A 24 3.96 1.12 0.44
C LEU A 24 4.04 2.56 0.94
N MET A 25 3.63 2.75 2.19
CA MET A 25 3.69 4.03 2.91
C MET A 25 4.06 3.80 4.38
N GLY A 26 4.53 4.86 5.04
CA GLY A 26 4.75 4.87 6.48
C GLY A 26 6.12 4.39 6.94
N ALA A 27 6.35 4.44 8.25
CA ALA A 27 7.68 4.25 8.85
C ALA A 27 8.35 2.91 8.47
N GLU A 28 7.56 1.84 8.31
CA GLU A 28 8.05 0.50 7.99
C GLU A 28 8.12 0.22 6.47
N SER A 29 7.83 1.20 5.61
CA SER A 29 7.72 0.98 4.16
C SER A 29 9.04 0.48 3.55
N GLU A 30 10.17 1.00 4.03
CA GLU A 30 11.50 0.58 3.56
C GLU A 30 11.79 -0.87 3.92
N LYS A 31 11.49 -1.27 5.16
CA LYS A 31 11.67 -2.65 5.61
C LYS A 31 10.80 -3.62 4.81
N LEU A 32 9.57 -3.23 4.48
CA LEU A 32 8.68 -4.02 3.63
C LEU A 32 9.19 -4.11 2.19
N ALA A 33 9.71 -3.02 1.63
CA ALA A 33 10.32 -3.00 0.31
C ALA A 33 11.47 -4.01 0.22
N GLN A 34 12.39 -4.02 1.20
CA GLN A 34 13.51 -4.96 1.23
C GLN A 34 13.05 -6.43 1.30
N LYS A 35 11.99 -6.72 2.05
CA LYS A 35 11.41 -8.07 2.10
C LYS A 35 10.76 -8.48 0.77
N LEU A 36 10.04 -7.57 0.11
CA LEU A 36 9.46 -7.83 -1.22
C LEU A 36 10.55 -8.10 -2.26
N ILE A 37 11.61 -7.29 -2.29
CA ILE A 37 12.77 -7.49 -3.16
C ILE A 37 13.40 -8.87 -2.90
N SER A 38 13.63 -9.20 -1.63
CA SER A 38 14.22 -10.49 -1.22
C SER A 38 13.34 -11.69 -1.61
N SER A 39 12.03 -11.48 -1.74
CA SER A 39 11.08 -12.50 -2.21
C SER A 39 10.92 -12.57 -3.74
N GLY A 40 11.62 -11.71 -4.49
CA GLY A 40 11.54 -11.63 -5.96
C GLY A 40 10.34 -10.84 -6.49
N PHE A 41 9.69 -10.02 -5.66
CA PHE A 41 8.56 -9.19 -6.06
C PHE A 41 8.99 -7.74 -6.31
N GLU A 42 8.94 -7.30 -7.57
CA GLU A 42 9.39 -5.96 -7.98
C GLU A 42 8.24 -5.02 -8.37
N ARG A 43 7.00 -5.52 -8.45
CA ARG A 43 5.83 -4.72 -8.86
C ARG A 43 5.29 -3.88 -7.69
N PHE A 44 6.13 -3.07 -7.05
CA PHE A 44 5.73 -2.17 -5.97
C PHE A 44 6.25 -0.74 -6.15
N ILE A 45 5.61 0.21 -5.46
CA ILE A 45 6.08 1.60 -5.32
C ILE A 45 6.20 1.88 -3.82
N ASN A 46 7.38 2.33 -3.39
CA ASN A 46 7.60 2.78 -2.01
C ASN A 46 7.54 4.31 -1.97
N LEU A 47 6.50 4.86 -1.33
CA LEU A 47 6.32 6.31 -1.15
C LEU A 47 7.00 6.83 0.14
N GLY A 48 7.55 5.94 0.96
CA GLY A 48 8.32 6.30 2.15
C GLY A 48 7.49 6.69 3.37
N ALA A 49 8.21 7.10 4.41
CA ALA A 49 7.65 7.35 5.75
C ALA A 49 6.88 8.67 5.90
N LYS A 50 7.09 9.64 4.99
CA LYS A 50 6.51 10.99 5.09
C LYS A 50 5.46 11.30 4.01
N THR A 51 4.91 10.27 3.37
CA THR A 51 3.85 10.46 2.35
C THR A 51 2.51 10.76 3.02
N ASN A 52 1.61 11.39 2.26
CA ASN A 52 0.23 11.64 2.68
C ASN A 52 -0.76 10.78 1.89
N MET A 53 -2.02 10.70 2.36
CA MET A 53 -3.03 9.87 1.70
C MET A 53 -3.34 10.33 0.27
N GLN A 54 -3.29 11.64 0.00
CA GLN A 54 -3.52 12.19 -1.33
C GLN A 54 -2.51 11.65 -2.35
N GLU A 55 -1.23 11.64 -2.02
CA GLU A 55 -0.17 11.09 -2.87
C GLU A 55 -0.36 9.59 -3.12
N VAL A 56 -0.80 8.85 -2.11
CA VAL A 56 -1.05 7.41 -2.22
C VAL A 56 -2.19 7.12 -3.17
N VAL A 57 -3.35 7.78 -2.98
CA VAL A 57 -4.52 7.57 -3.84
C VAL A 57 -4.21 8.01 -5.27
N LYS A 58 -3.56 9.17 -5.46
CA LYS A 58 -3.14 9.63 -6.79
C LYS A 58 -2.17 8.68 -7.47
N THR A 59 -1.24 8.07 -6.71
CA THR A 59 -0.31 7.07 -7.24
C THR A 59 -1.03 5.79 -7.61
N ALA A 60 -1.98 5.34 -6.79
CA ALA A 60 -2.81 4.18 -7.06
C ALA A 60 -3.62 4.37 -8.34
N PHE A 61 -4.32 5.49 -8.47
CA PHE A 61 -5.14 5.81 -9.63
C PHE A 61 -4.32 5.84 -10.93
N LYS A 62 -3.14 6.47 -10.92
CA LYS A 62 -2.24 6.52 -12.09
C LYS A 62 -1.71 5.16 -12.53
N ASN A 63 -1.67 4.18 -11.63
CA ASN A 63 -1.14 2.83 -11.91
C ASN A 63 -2.24 1.77 -12.10
N ALA A 64 -3.48 2.11 -11.74
CA ALA A 64 -4.64 1.26 -11.95
C ALA A 64 -5.10 1.33 -13.41
N LYS A 65 -5.70 0.25 -13.89
CA LYS A 65 -6.37 0.16 -15.19
C LYS A 65 -7.88 0.02 -15.00
N SER A 66 -8.63 0.29 -16.06
CA SER A 66 -10.08 0.03 -16.06
C SER A 66 -10.35 -1.44 -15.67
N GLY A 67 -11.22 -1.64 -14.69
CA GLY A 67 -11.54 -2.94 -14.11
C GLY A 67 -10.68 -3.36 -12.91
N ASP A 68 -9.62 -2.64 -12.57
CA ASP A 68 -8.87 -2.87 -11.33
C ASP A 68 -9.65 -2.36 -10.10
N VAL A 69 -9.38 -2.97 -8.95
CA VAL A 69 -9.86 -2.52 -7.65
C VAL A 69 -8.67 -2.06 -6.81
N VAL A 70 -8.75 -0.86 -6.24
CA VAL A 70 -7.76 -0.34 -5.29
C VAL A 70 -8.26 -0.58 -3.88
N ILE A 71 -7.50 -1.32 -3.08
CA ILE A 71 -7.84 -1.64 -1.68
C ILE A 71 -6.79 -1.04 -0.76
N LEU A 72 -7.25 -0.27 0.24
CA LEU A 72 -6.42 0.12 1.36
C LEU A 72 -6.40 -1.01 2.41
N SER A 73 -5.30 -1.78 2.47
CA SER A 73 -5.12 -2.87 3.44
C SER A 73 -3.99 -2.56 4.42
N PRO A 74 -4.27 -1.85 5.52
CA PRO A 74 -3.25 -1.45 6.46
C PRO A 74 -2.86 -2.61 7.38
N ALA A 75 -1.61 -3.05 7.27
CA ALA A 75 -1.06 -4.15 8.06
C ALA A 75 -0.51 -3.72 9.45
N HIS A 76 -0.54 -2.42 9.78
CA HIS A 76 0.02 -1.83 11.01
C HIS A 76 -0.88 -0.72 11.58
N ALA A 77 -0.73 -0.47 12.88
CA ALA A 77 -1.38 0.61 13.60
C ALA A 77 -0.96 1.97 13.02
N SER A 78 -1.93 2.89 12.87
CA SER A 78 -1.77 4.15 12.15
C SER A 78 -1.31 5.34 12.99
N PHE A 79 -0.96 5.14 14.26
CA PHE A 79 -0.81 6.24 15.23
C PHE A 79 0.26 7.28 14.86
N ASP A 80 1.22 6.94 14.02
CA ASP A 80 2.29 7.85 13.62
C ASP A 80 1.91 8.75 12.42
N MET A 81 0.87 8.40 11.66
CA MET A 81 0.45 9.13 10.44
C MET A 81 -1.01 9.60 10.42
N PHE A 82 -1.88 9.01 11.26
CA PHE A 82 -3.31 9.32 11.29
C PHE A 82 -3.83 9.39 12.72
N LYS A 83 -4.86 10.21 12.95
CA LYS A 83 -5.47 10.39 14.27
C LYS A 83 -6.11 9.10 14.78
N SER A 84 -6.60 8.27 13.87
CA SER A 84 -7.18 6.96 14.16
C SER A 84 -7.21 6.08 12.90
N TYR A 85 -7.65 4.82 13.05
CA TYR A 85 -7.92 3.96 11.90
C TYR A 85 -9.10 4.48 11.05
N ILE A 86 -10.05 5.18 11.68
CA ILE A 86 -11.23 5.78 11.01
C ILE A 86 -10.77 6.95 10.14
N ASP A 87 -9.98 7.88 10.71
CA ASP A 87 -9.42 9.04 10.01
C ASP A 87 -8.63 8.63 8.76
N ARG A 88 -7.85 7.55 8.85
CA ARG A 88 -7.15 6.97 7.69
C ARG A 88 -8.11 6.51 6.59
N GLY A 89 -9.21 5.84 6.96
CA GLY A 89 -10.22 5.37 6.02
C GLY A 89 -10.99 6.52 5.37
N GLU A 90 -11.38 7.51 6.18
CA GLU A 90 -12.06 8.73 5.71
C GLU A 90 -11.20 9.50 4.73
N GLN A 91 -9.91 9.74 5.03
CA GLN A 91 -8.99 10.39 4.11
C GLN A 91 -8.81 9.61 2.80
N PHE A 92 -8.82 8.28 2.84
CA PHE A 92 -8.74 7.47 1.63
C PHE A 92 -9.98 7.65 0.76
N VAL A 93 -11.17 7.57 1.35
CA VAL A 93 -12.45 7.76 0.64
C VAL A 93 -12.56 9.18 0.08
N GLU A 94 -12.22 10.19 0.88
CA GLU A 94 -12.25 11.59 0.45
C GLU A 94 -11.32 11.80 -0.76
N ASN A 95 -10.07 11.35 -0.68
CA ASN A 95 -9.13 11.50 -1.79
C ASN A 95 -9.50 10.66 -3.03
N ALA A 96 -10.14 9.51 -2.84
CA ALA A 96 -10.63 8.68 -3.94
C ALA A 96 -11.79 9.34 -4.69
N ASN A 97 -12.68 10.05 -3.98
CA ASN A 97 -13.81 10.77 -4.58
C ASN A 97 -13.40 12.05 -5.34
N LEU A 98 -12.16 12.51 -5.17
CA LEU A 98 -11.62 13.71 -5.83
C LEU A 98 -10.94 13.41 -7.18
N LEU A 99 -10.93 12.14 -7.62
CA LEU A 99 -10.31 11.67 -8.87
C LEU A 99 -11.35 11.17 -9.86
#